data_AF-A0A653D715-F1
#
_entry.id   AF-A0A653D715-F1
#
_cell.length_a   1.000
_cell.length_b   1.000
_cell.length_c   1.000
_cell.angle_alpha   90.00
_cell.angle_beta   90.00
_cell.angle_gamma   90.00
#
_symmetry.space_group_name_H-M   'P 1'
#
loop_
_entity.id
_entity.type
_entity.pdbx_description
1 polymer ?
#
loop_
_entity_poly.entity_id
_entity_poly.type
_entity_poly.pdbx_seq_one_letter_code
_entity_poly.pdbx_strand_id
1 'polypeptide(L)' 'MKNHSNASSYQPEFAEPIVNLSVPLGRDATFTCLVHHLGGYRQRPRQPVAVRVGLMGKETPWT' A
#
# COMPACT_ATOMS: atom_id res chain seq x y z
N MET A 1 -10.42 -22.81 -33.09
CA MET A 1 -9.26 -22.27 -32.36
C MET A 1 -9.75 -21.32 -31.28
N LYS A 2 -9.66 -21.68 -29.99
CA LYS A 2 -9.95 -20.76 -28.89
C LYS A 2 -8.62 -20.11 -28.50
N ASN A 3 -8.42 -18.86 -28.91
CA ASN A 3 -7.28 -18.06 -28.47
C ASN A 3 -7.44 -17.79 -26.98
N HIS A 4 -6.72 -18.54 -26.15
CA HIS A 4 -6.54 -18.17 -24.75
C HIS A 4 -5.64 -16.94 -24.76
N SER A 5 -6.25 -15.75 -24.82
CA SER A 5 -5.56 -14.49 -24.63
C SER A 5 -4.83 -14.59 -23.31
N ASN A 6 -3.49 -14.63 -23.37
CA ASN A 6 -2.63 -14.59 -22.21
C ASN A 6 -2.85 -13.24 -21.53
N ALA A 7 -3.86 -13.16 -20.66
CA ALA A 7 -4.13 -12.01 -19.84
C ALA A 7 -3.00 -11.97 -18.80
N SER A 8 -1.89 -11.34 -19.18
CA SER A 8 -0.81 -11.01 -18.27
C SER A 8 -1.41 -10.13 -17.19
N SER A 9 -1.68 -10.72 -16.02
CA SER A 9 -2.05 -9.94 -14.83
C SER A 9 -0.86 -9.03 -14.52
N TYR A 10 -0.99 -7.75 -14.85
CA TYR A 10 0.05 -6.77 -14.56
C TYR A 10 0.30 -6.69 -13.05
N GLN A 11 1.56 -6.51 -12.67
CA GLN A 11 1.91 -6.26 -11.28
C GLN A 11 1.37 -4.88 -10.87
N PRO A 12 0.77 -4.73 -9.67
CA PRO A 12 0.32 -3.43 -9.22
C PRO A 12 1.51 -2.54 -8.91
N GLU A 13 1.34 -1.26 -9.21
CA GLU A 13 2.37 -0.23 -9.04
C GLU A 13 1.78 0.96 -8.29
N PHE A 14 2.59 1.62 -7.46
CA PHE A 14 2.19 2.86 -6.81
C PHE A 14 2.07 3.97 -7.85
N ALA A 15 0.91 4.60 -7.91
CA ALA A 15 0.68 5.73 -8.80
C ALA A 15 1.40 6.99 -8.31
N GLU A 16 1.51 7.16 -6.99
CA GLU A 16 2.18 8.28 -6.36
C GLU A 16 2.71 7.92 -4.95
N PRO A 17 3.66 8.70 -4.39
CA PRO A 17 4.12 8.52 -3.02
C PRO A 17 3.00 8.79 -2.00
N ILE A 18 2.96 8.00 -0.93
CA ILE A 18 2.06 8.24 0.21
C ILE A 18 2.49 9.54 0.90
N VAL A 19 1.56 10.48 1.05
CA VAL A 19 1.82 11.79 1.65
C VAL A 19 1.95 11.66 3.17
N ASN A 20 2.94 12.35 3.75
CA ASN A 20 3.10 12.47 5.20
C ASN A 20 1.94 13.29 5.79
N LEU A 21 1.28 12.74 6.81
CA LEU A 21 0.13 13.36 7.47
C LEU A 21 0.42 13.49 8.97
N SER A 22 0.23 14.69 9.51
CA SER A 22 0.28 14.95 10.96
C SER A 22 -1.13 15.19 11.47
N VAL A 23 -1.56 14.39 12.44
CA VAL A 23 -2.88 14.54 13.09
C VAL A 23 -2.72 14.77 14.59
N PRO A 24 -3.65 15.50 15.22
CA PRO A 24 -3.68 15.62 16.67
C PRO A 24 -3.83 14.27 17.36
N LEU A 25 -3.32 14.18 18.58
CA LEU A 25 -3.49 13.00 19.42
C LEU A 25 -4.97 12.71 19.66
N GLY A 26 -5.32 11.42 19.66
CA GLY A 26 -6.71 10.96 19.86
C GLY A 26 -7.60 11.15 18.62
N ARG A 27 -7.02 11.39 17.44
CA ARG A 27 -7.73 11.42 16.15
C ARG A 27 -7.25 10.29 15.24
N ASP A 28 -8.13 9.89 14.33
CA ASP A 28 -7.80 8.91 13.29
C ASP A 28 -6.95 9.54 12.19
N ALA A 29 -5.91 8.81 11.76
CA ALA A 29 -5.14 9.13 10.58
C ALA A 29 -5.57 8.20 9.44
N THR A 30 -5.82 8.76 8.25
CA THR A 30 -6.08 7.97 7.05
C THR A 30 -5.00 8.25 6.02
N PHE A 31 -4.24 7.21 5.67
CA PHE A 31 -3.30 7.25 4.55
C PHE A 31 -3.98 6.73 3.31
N THR A 32 -3.85 7.47 2.21
CA THR A 32 -4.34 7.06 0.90
C THR A 32 -3.18 6.48 0.10
N CYS A 33 -3.40 5.30 -0.47
CA CYS A 33 -2.45 4.64 -1.35
C CYS A 33 -3.09 4.45 -2.71
N LEU A 34 -2.65 5.23 -3.70
CA LEU A 34 -3.12 5.10 -5.08
C LEU A 34 -2.26 4.08 -5.82
N VAL A 35 -2.92 3.13 -6.49
CA VAL A 35 -2.26 2.06 -7.23
C VAL A 35 -2.89 1.88 -8.60
N HIS A 36 -2.06 1.51 -9.57
CA HIS A 36 -2.50 1.07 -10.89
C HIS A 36 -2.55 -0.46 -10.97
N HIS A 37 -3.35 -0.97 -11.90
CA HIS A 37 -3.40 -2.38 -12.27
C HIS A 37 -3.79 -3.37 -11.15
N LEU A 38 -4.44 -2.89 -10.07
CA LEU A 38 -4.87 -3.75 -8.95
C LEU A 38 -5.96 -4.75 -9.36
N GLY A 39 -6.91 -4.35 -10.20
CA GLY A 39 -8.11 -5.13 -10.52
C GLY A 39 -7.85 -6.49 -11.21
N GLY A 40 -6.66 -6.70 -11.79
CA GLY A 40 -6.25 -7.97 -12.41
C GLY A 40 -5.22 -8.75 -11.60
N TYR A 41 -4.79 -8.26 -10.44
CA TYR A 41 -3.69 -8.85 -9.69
C TYR A 41 -4.15 -10.01 -8.81
N ARG A 42 -3.67 -11.23 -9.11
CA ARG A 42 -3.87 -12.40 -8.26
C ARG A 42 -2.68 -12.54 -7.30
N GLN A 43 -2.88 -12.17 -6.04
CA GLN A 43 -1.89 -12.43 -4.99
C GLN A 43 -1.68 -13.94 -4.85
N ARG A 44 -0.46 -14.42 -5.17
CA ARG A 44 0.05 -15.67 -4.60
C ARG A 44 0.21 -15.46 -3.09
N PRO A 45 0.19 -16.52 -2.24
CA PRO A 45 0.40 -16.35 -0.80
C PRO A 45 1.72 -15.63 -0.57
N ARG A 46 1.63 -14.34 -0.25
CA ARG A 46 2.76 -13.43 -0.11
C ARG A 46 3.00 -13.27 1.38
N GLN A 47 4.27 -13.39 1.73
CA GLN A 47 4.78 -13.19 3.07
C GLN A 47 4.31 -11.81 3.60
N PRO A 48 3.89 -11.69 4.87
CA PRO A 48 3.38 -10.44 5.40
C PRO A 48 4.44 -9.34 5.29
N VAL A 49 4.09 -8.22 4.65
CA VAL A 49 4.93 -7.02 4.61
C VAL A 49 4.51 -6.13 5.77
N ALA A 50 5.44 -5.86 6.69
CA ALA A 50 5.17 -4.97 7.83
C ALA A 50 5.19 -3.50 7.37
N VAL A 51 4.12 -2.76 7.65
CA VAL A 51 4.08 -1.30 7.51
C VAL A 51 4.40 -0.69 8.88
N ARG A 52 5.46 0.12 8.96
CA ARG A 52 5.79 0.86 10.18
C ARG A 52 5.02 2.17 10.18
N VAL A 53 4.13 2.37 11.16
CA VAL A 53 3.46 3.66 11.39
C VAL A 53 4.23 4.41 12.46
N GLY A 54 4.84 5.54 12.10
CA GLY A 54 5.48 6.45 13.06
C GLY A 54 4.48 7.51 13.52
N LEU A 55 4.22 7.59 14.83
CA LEU A 55 3.43 8.68 15.40
C LEU A 55 4.34 9.89 15.62
N MET A 56 4.16 10.95 14.84
CA MET A 56 4.87 12.21 15.07
C MET A 56 4.23 12.92 16.28
N GLY A 57 4.99 13.13 17.35
CA GLY A 57 4.50 13.78 18.58
C GLY A 57 4.59 12.96 19.87
N LYS A 58 5.24 11.79 19.83
CA LYS A 58 5.80 11.16 21.03
C LYS A 58 7.29 11.03 20.81
N GLU A 59 8.09 11.55 21.72
CA GLU A 59 9.52 11.25 21.81
C GLU A 59 9.67 9.76 22.16
N THR A 60 9.39 8.88 21.21
CA THR A 60 9.79 7.47 21.31
C THR A 60 11.12 7.35 20.59
N PRO A 61 12.22 7.04 21.32
CA PRO A 61 13.51 6.82 20.69
C PRO A 61 13.37 5.68 19.68
N TRP A 62 13.91 5.84 18.48
CA TRP A 62 14.03 4.74 17.54
C TRP A 62 14.87 3.63 18.19
N THR A 63 14.20 2.56 18.64
CA THR A 63 14.83 1.26 18.95
C THR A 63 14.21 0.22 18.03
#